data_AF-A0A4Q5VH23-F1
#
_entry.id   AF-A0A4Q5VH23-F1
#
_cell.length_a   1.000
_cell.length_b   1.000
_cell.length_c   1.000
_cell.angle_alpha   90.00
_cell.angle_beta   90.00
_cell.angle_gamma   90.00
#
_symmetry.space_group_name_H-M   'P 1'
#
loop_
_entity.id
_entity.type
_entity.pdbx_description
1 polymer ?
#
loop_
_entity_poly.entity_id
_entity_poly.type
_entity_poly.pdbx_seq_one_letter_code
_entity_poly.pdbx_strand_id
1 'polypeptide(L)'
;MSHHVFISLEKFEESPISIESWHKVAREISVEFPGLVLKPSSNRLLPLSYSLHLRGNKAQNLHRTPHGLILAQEPSEELVAVIFILANKLHAKVYSERFKEYTSVKNWKERTEKYTGREVLKVKQRKFTRARKLLLWVFFILGIVLLGPFIGKHS
;
A
#
# COMPACT_ATOMS: atom_id res chain seq x y z
N MET A 1 -6.65 2.06 0.41
CA MET A 1 -5.49 2.54 1.18
C MET A 1 -4.24 2.23 0.37
N SER A 2 -3.18 3.03 0.46
CA SER A 2 -1.89 2.65 -0.14
C SER A 2 -1.27 1.49 0.64
N HIS A 3 -0.54 0.61 -0.04
CA HIS A 3 0.16 -0.51 0.56
C HIS A 3 1.66 -0.28 0.49
N HIS A 4 2.30 -0.03 1.64
CA HIS A 4 3.72 0.21 1.71
C HIS A 4 4.47 -1.03 2.20
N VAL A 5 5.64 -1.23 1.61
CA VAL A 5 6.62 -2.22 2.04
C VAL A 5 7.90 -1.49 2.39
N PHE A 6 8.50 -1.86 3.52
CA PHE A 6 9.72 -1.24 4.04
C PHE A 6 10.83 -2.28 4.11
N ILE A 7 12.05 -1.88 3.77
CA ILE A 7 13.27 -2.62 4.12
C ILE A 7 13.98 -1.83 5.22
N SER A 8 14.33 -2.52 6.30
CA SER A 8 15.05 -1.94 7.43
C SER A 8 15.98 -2.98 8.05
N LEU A 9 17.09 -2.52 8.64
CA LEU A 9 17.90 -3.37 9.51
C LEU A 9 17.11 -3.70 10.79
N GLU A 10 17.57 -4.73 11.51
CA GLU A 10 16.97 -5.04 12.81
C GLU A 10 17.00 -3.78 13.71
N LYS A 11 15.88 -3.53 14.40
CA LYS A 11 15.67 -2.40 15.31
C LYS A 11 15.53 -1.00 14.70
N PHE A 12 15.12 -0.87 13.43
CA PHE A 12 14.56 0.33 12.75
C PHE A 12 15.24 1.70 12.93
N GLU A 13 15.33 2.20 14.17
CA GLU A 13 15.92 3.48 14.55
C GLU A 13 17.41 3.37 14.92
N GLU A 14 17.86 2.23 15.46
CA GLU A 14 19.24 2.08 15.96
C GLU A 14 20.29 1.90 14.84
N SER A 15 19.88 1.49 13.64
CA SER A 15 20.79 1.18 12.54
C SER A 15 20.15 1.51 11.19
N PRO A 16 20.20 2.77 10.74
CA PRO A 16 19.65 3.15 9.44
C PRO A 16 20.51 2.56 8.30
N ILE A 17 19.88 2.15 7.20
CA ILE A 17 20.61 1.74 6.00
C ILE A 17 21.36 2.97 5.47
N SER A 18 22.67 2.88 5.29
CA SER A 18 23.47 4.00 4.78
C SER A 18 23.18 4.28 3.30
N ILE A 19 23.38 5.53 2.86
CA ILE A 19 23.19 5.92 1.45
C ILE A 19 24.13 5.12 0.54
N GLU A 20 25.36 4.90 0.98
CA GLU A 20 26.38 4.14 0.27
C GLU A 20 25.99 2.67 0.09
N SER A 21 25.53 2.02 1.17
CA SER A 21 25.08 0.62 1.11
C SER A 21 23.88 0.47 0.19
N TRP A 22 22.91 1.38 0.30
CA TRP A 22 21.75 1.42 -0.59
C TRP A 22 22.18 1.57 -2.06
N HIS A 23 23.02 2.56 -2.37
CA HIS A 23 23.43 2.84 -3.73
C HIS A 23 24.25 1.70 -4.35
N LYS A 24 25.16 1.09 -3.58
CA LYS A 24 25.95 -0.06 -4.00
C LYS A 24 25.05 -1.23 -4.38
N VAL A 25 24.17 -1.64 -3.47
CA VAL A 25 23.28 -2.79 -3.69
C VAL A 25 22.26 -2.50 -4.80
N ALA A 26 21.70 -1.29 -4.87
CA ALA A 26 20.75 -0.91 -5.92
C ALA A 26 21.40 -0.95 -7.31
N ARG A 27 22.68 -0.56 -7.41
CA ARG A 27 23.46 -0.66 -8.66
C ARG A 27 23.70 -2.12 -9.05
N GLU A 28 24.16 -2.96 -8.12
CA GLU A 28 24.37 -4.39 -8.35
C GLU A 28 23.10 -5.07 -8.86
N ILE A 29 21.97 -4.85 -8.19
CA ILE A 29 20.69 -5.43 -8.59
C ILE A 29 20.18 -4.89 -9.92
N SER A 30 20.43 -3.61 -10.25
CA SER A 30 20.05 -3.08 -11.57
C SER A 30 20.81 -3.74 -12.73
N VAL A 31 22.01 -4.27 -12.47
CA VAL A 31 22.79 -5.03 -13.45
C VAL A 31 22.31 -6.48 -13.53
N GLU A 32 22.04 -7.11 -12.38
CA GLU A 32 21.54 -8.49 -12.31
C GLU A 32 20.15 -8.65 -12.93
N PHE A 33 19.30 -7.61 -12.85
CA PHE A 33 17.94 -7.61 -13.35
C PHE A 33 17.74 -6.46 -14.35
N PRO A 34 17.89 -6.70 -15.68
CA PRO A 34 17.77 -5.66 -16.71
C PRO A 34 16.40 -4.94 -16.74
N GLY A 35 15.38 -5.57 -16.15
CA GLY A 35 14.05 -5.00 -15.93
C GLY A 35 14.00 -3.90 -14.86
N LEU A 36 15.07 -3.70 -14.08
CA LEU A 36 15.16 -2.65 -13.08
C LEU A 36 16.02 -1.49 -13.60
N VAL A 37 15.58 -0.28 -13.29
CA VAL A 37 16.26 0.95 -13.68
C VAL A 37 16.56 1.75 -12.44
N LEU A 38 17.85 2.01 -12.19
CA LEU A 38 18.31 2.94 -11.17
C LEU A 38 18.27 4.35 -11.74
N LYS A 39 17.62 5.28 -11.05
CA LYS A 39 17.62 6.71 -11.40
C LYS A 39 18.06 7.57 -10.23
N PRO A 40 18.72 8.71 -10.51
CA PRO A 40 18.82 9.75 -9.50
C PRO A 40 17.41 10.20 -9.13
N SER A 41 17.16 10.30 -7.83
CA SER A 41 15.92 10.84 -7.30
C SER A 41 15.82 12.31 -7.67
N SER A 42 14.64 12.74 -8.10
CA SER A 42 14.35 14.16 -8.34
C SER A 42 14.06 14.93 -7.05
N ASN A 43 14.16 14.28 -5.89
CA ASN A 43 13.85 14.90 -4.61
C ASN A 43 14.91 15.94 -4.25
N ARG A 44 14.54 17.22 -4.36
CA ARG A 44 15.39 18.37 -4.04
C ARG A 44 15.89 18.38 -2.60
N LEU A 45 15.18 17.72 -1.68
CA LEU A 45 15.53 17.64 -0.26
C LEU A 45 16.59 16.57 0.05
N LEU A 46 16.85 15.66 -0.89
CA LEU A 46 17.85 14.60 -0.74
C LEU A 46 18.72 14.57 -2.01
N PRO A 47 19.56 15.60 -2.22
CA PRO A 47 20.56 15.56 -3.29
C PRO A 47 21.44 14.34 -3.02
N LEU A 48 21.60 13.46 -4.02
CA LEU A 48 22.23 12.12 -3.93
C LEU A 48 21.33 10.95 -3.51
N SER A 49 20.01 11.13 -3.37
CA SER A 49 19.11 9.98 -3.26
C SER A 49 18.94 9.30 -4.63
N TYR A 50 18.90 7.97 -4.63
CA TYR A 50 18.63 7.15 -5.83
C TYR A 50 17.32 6.39 -5.63
N SER A 51 16.57 6.20 -6.71
CA SER A 51 15.37 5.37 -6.74
C SER A 51 15.50 4.23 -7.75
N LEU A 52 14.98 3.07 -7.38
CA LEU A 52 14.93 1.88 -8.22
C LEU A 52 13.49 1.66 -8.67
N HIS A 53 13.25 1.39 -9.95
CA HIS A 53 11.89 1.13 -10.46
C HIS A 53 11.93 0.09 -11.57
N LEU A 54 10.79 -0.58 -11.79
CA LEU A 54 10.62 -1.47 -12.93
C LEU A 54 10.57 -0.67 -14.23
N ARG A 55 11.21 -1.19 -15.27
CA ARG A 55 11.22 -0.61 -16.62
C ARG A 55 9.78 -0.54 -17.12
N GLY A 56 9.36 0.64 -17.55
CA GLY A 56 7.99 0.88 -18.01
C GLY A 56 6.99 1.24 -16.90
N ASN A 57 7.33 1.11 -15.61
CA ASN A 57 6.45 1.47 -14.51
C ASN A 57 7.15 2.36 -13.48
N LYS A 58 7.05 3.68 -13.66
CA LYS A 58 7.66 4.68 -12.76
C LYS A 58 6.89 4.86 -11.43
N ALA A 59 5.61 4.48 -11.39
CA ALA A 59 4.77 4.64 -10.21
C ALA A 59 5.24 3.69 -9.08
N GLN A 60 5.74 2.52 -9.45
CA GLN A 60 6.29 1.54 -8.52
C GLN A 60 7.81 1.73 -8.40
N ASN A 61 8.19 2.59 -7.45
CA ASN A 61 9.59 2.85 -7.14
C ASN A 61 9.93 2.46 -5.70
N LEU A 62 11.21 2.12 -5.52
CA LEU A 62 11.88 2.02 -4.23
C LEU A 62 12.76 3.24 -4.06
N HIS A 63 12.70 3.87 -2.90
CA HIS A 63 13.61 4.94 -2.54
C HIS A 63 13.98 4.86 -1.07
N ARG A 64 15.17 5.35 -0.74
CA ARG A 64 15.60 5.51 0.65
C ARG A 64 14.95 6.76 1.24
N THR A 65 14.31 6.61 2.39
CA THR A 65 13.76 7.72 3.18
C THR A 65 14.88 8.45 3.95
N PRO A 66 14.65 9.68 4.45
CA PRO A 66 15.61 10.36 5.32
C PRO A 66 16.05 9.53 6.52
N HIS A 67 15.14 8.72 7.08
CA HIS A 67 15.36 7.85 8.24
C HIS A 67 16.14 6.56 7.92
N GLY A 68 16.59 6.36 6.67
CA GLY A 68 17.35 5.16 6.30
C GLY A 68 16.52 3.90 6.13
N LEU A 69 15.21 4.04 5.91
CA LEU A 69 14.34 2.96 5.45
C LEU A 69 14.30 2.96 3.93
N ILE A 70 14.18 1.80 3.29
CA ILE A 70 13.85 1.75 1.86
C ILE A 70 12.35 1.51 1.76
N LEU A 71 11.65 2.39 1.07
CA LEU A 71 10.20 2.38 0.94
C LEU A 71 9.79 2.04 -0.48
N ALA A 72 8.84 1.12 -0.61
CA ALA A 72 8.11 0.84 -1.84
C ALA A 72 6.62 1.12 -1.65
N GLN A 73 6.04 1.95 -2.53
CA GLN A 73 4.60 2.23 -2.55
C GLN A 73 3.90 1.32 -3.56
N GLU A 74 2.85 0.64 -3.10
CA GLU A 74 2.00 -0.25 -3.89
C GLU A 74 2.78 -1.20 -4.82
N PRO A 75 3.75 -1.97 -4.27
CA PRO A 75 4.63 -2.77 -5.10
C PRO A 75 3.87 -3.92 -5.76
N SER A 76 4.22 -4.21 -7.02
CA SER A 76 3.79 -5.43 -7.71
C SER A 76 4.43 -6.66 -7.09
N GLU A 77 3.88 -7.85 -7.36
CA GLU A 77 4.46 -9.12 -6.90
C GLU A 77 5.92 -9.30 -7.39
N GLU A 78 6.21 -8.88 -8.63
CA GLU A 78 7.56 -8.86 -9.19
C GLU A 78 8.49 -7.94 -8.40
N LEU A 79 8.04 -6.72 -8.09
CA LEU A 79 8.83 -5.78 -7.29
C LEU A 79 9.04 -6.28 -5.85
N VAL A 80 8.07 -6.99 -5.29
CA VAL A 80 8.22 -7.62 -3.97
C VAL A 80 9.26 -8.73 -3.99
N ALA A 81 9.32 -9.54 -5.04
CA ALA A 81 10.40 -10.53 -5.19
C ALA A 81 11.78 -9.86 -5.17
N VAL A 82 11.94 -8.76 -5.91
CA VAL A 82 13.16 -7.93 -5.90
C VAL A 82 13.45 -7.36 -4.51
N ILE A 83 12.42 -6.88 -3.80
CA ILE A 83 12.56 -6.34 -2.43
C ILE A 83 13.16 -7.37 -1.47
N PHE A 84 12.77 -8.65 -1.56
CA PHE A 84 13.35 -9.70 -0.73
C PHE A 84 14.83 -9.97 -1.06
N ILE A 85 15.20 -9.92 -2.35
CA ILE A 85 16.60 -10.06 -2.77
C ILE A 85 17.43 -8.87 -2.29
N LEU A 86 16.91 -7.65 -2.43
CA LEU A 86 17.51 -6.42 -1.89
C LEU A 86 17.75 -6.52 -0.39
N ALA A 87 16.72 -6.92 0.36
CA ALA A 87 16.79 -7.07 1.80
C ALA A 87 17.89 -8.07 2.21
N ASN A 88 17.99 -9.21 1.51
CA ASN A 88 19.04 -10.19 1.77
C ASN A 88 20.45 -9.63 1.54
N LYS A 89 20.68 -8.91 0.42
CA LYS A 89 21.97 -8.28 0.13
C LYS A 89 22.33 -7.16 1.11
N LEU A 90 21.32 -6.50 1.69
CA LEU A 90 21.50 -5.46 2.71
C LEU A 90 21.57 -6.00 4.14
N HIS A 91 21.52 -7.32 4.33
CA HIS A 91 21.37 -7.95 5.66
C HIS A 91 20.20 -7.37 6.47
N ALA A 92 19.11 -7.06 5.77
CA ALA A 92 17.94 -6.36 6.28
C ALA A 92 16.70 -7.27 6.22
N LYS A 93 15.61 -6.79 6.83
CA LYS A 93 14.31 -7.46 6.88
C LYS A 93 13.26 -6.63 6.15
N VAL A 94 12.20 -7.31 5.70
CA VAL A 94 11.09 -6.71 4.96
C VAL A 94 9.88 -6.57 5.87
N TYR A 95 9.27 -5.39 5.91
CA TYR A 95 8.21 -5.05 6.85
C TYR A 95 6.99 -4.42 6.17
N SER A 96 5.83 -4.60 6.81
CA SER A 96 4.59 -3.90 6.49
C SER A 96 4.56 -2.48 7.09
N GLU A 97 3.57 -1.68 6.70
CA GLU A 97 3.20 -0.41 7.36
C GLU A 97 3.04 -0.47 8.87
N ARG A 98 2.67 -1.63 9.40
CA ARG A 98 2.51 -1.85 10.83
C ARG A 98 3.74 -2.48 11.46
N PHE A 99 4.88 -2.38 10.78
CA PHE A 99 6.18 -2.94 11.18
C PHE A 99 6.15 -4.44 11.49
N LYS A 100 5.17 -5.17 10.94
CA LYS A 100 5.16 -6.64 10.97
C LYS A 100 6.04 -7.16 9.84
N GLU A 101 6.99 -8.02 10.19
CA GLU A 101 7.90 -8.67 9.23
C GLU A 101 7.10 -9.53 8.25
N TYR A 102 7.48 -9.44 6.98
CA TYR A 102 7.10 -10.38 5.93
C TYR A 102 8.21 -11.41 5.78
N THR A 103 7.86 -12.68 5.85
CA THR A 103 8.85 -13.77 5.78
C THR A 103 9.12 -14.24 4.36
N SER A 104 8.22 -13.94 3.42
CA SER A 104 8.35 -14.31 2.01
C SER A 104 7.39 -13.50 1.12
N VAL A 105 7.58 -13.59 -0.20
CA VAL A 105 6.64 -13.02 -1.20
C VAL A 105 5.24 -13.61 -1.02
N LYS A 106 5.13 -14.92 -0.78
CA LYS A 106 3.86 -15.60 -0.51
C LYS A 106 3.18 -15.04 0.75
N ASN A 107 3.95 -14.83 1.82
CA ASN A 107 3.44 -14.23 3.06
C ASN A 107 2.92 -12.80 2.86
N TRP A 108 3.60 -12.00 2.05
CA TRP A 108 3.12 -10.68 1.64
C TRP A 108 1.80 -10.80 0.85
N LYS A 109 1.75 -11.68 -0.16
CA LYS A 109 0.57 -11.88 -1.02
C LYS A 109 -0.66 -12.30 -0.21
N GLU A 110 -0.54 -13.33 0.62
CA GLU A 110 -1.62 -13.82 1.50
C GLU A 110 -2.16 -12.72 2.41
N ARG A 111 -1.26 -11.89 2.97
CA ARG A 111 -1.66 -10.77 3.84
C ARG A 111 -2.37 -9.70 3.02
N THR A 112 -1.83 -9.29 1.89
CA THR A 112 -2.42 -8.28 1.01
C THR A 112 -3.81 -8.69 0.52
N GLU A 113 -3.96 -9.93 0.01
CA GLU A 113 -5.26 -10.46 -0.45
C GLU A 113 -6.31 -10.49 0.67
N LYS A 114 -5.92 -10.89 1.89
CA LYS A 114 -6.81 -10.86 3.06
C LYS A 114 -7.29 -9.44 3.39
N TYR A 115 -6.46 -8.42 3.16
CA TYR A 115 -6.86 -7.02 3.35
C TYR A 115 -7.77 -6.53 2.22
N THR A 116 -7.42 -6.79 0.96
CA THR A 116 -8.24 -6.39 -0.21
C THR A 116 -9.63 -7.03 -0.13
N GLY A 117 -9.72 -8.32 0.21
CA GLY A 117 -11.00 -9.00 0.40
C GLY A 117 -11.86 -8.38 1.50
N ARG A 118 -11.25 -7.96 2.62
CA ARG A 118 -11.96 -7.24 3.70
C ARG A 118 -12.44 -5.87 3.28
N GLU A 119 -11.69 -5.13 2.46
CA GLU A 119 -12.13 -3.84 1.92
C GLU A 119 -13.29 -4.00 0.96
N VAL A 120 -13.23 -4.96 0.04
CA VAL A 120 -14.33 -5.27 -0.89
C VAL A 120 -15.61 -5.60 -0.11
N LEU A 121 -15.50 -6.40 0.93
CA LEU A 121 -16.62 -6.72 1.82
C LEU A 121 -17.17 -5.47 2.53
N LYS A 122 -16.31 -4.58 3.05
CA LYS A 122 -16.74 -3.31 3.68
C LYS A 122 -17.43 -2.37 2.69
N VAL A 123 -16.92 -2.25 1.46
CA VAL A 123 -17.53 -1.44 0.40
C VAL A 123 -18.90 -2.00 0.03
N LYS A 124 -19.02 -3.32 -0.11
CA LYS A 124 -20.29 -4.01 -0.38
C LYS A 124 -21.30 -3.80 0.75
N GLN A 125 -20.86 -3.92 2.02
CA GLN A 125 -21.69 -3.64 3.19
C GLN A 125 -22.22 -2.21 3.21
N ARG A 126 -21.35 -1.20 2.97
CA ARG A 126 -21.76 0.22 2.93
C ARG A 126 -22.79 0.51 1.84
N LYS A 127 -22.62 -0.06 0.65
CA LYS A 127 -23.62 0.05 -0.43
C LYS A 127 -24.97 -0.54 -0.02
N PHE A 128 -24.95 -1.72 0.61
CA PHE A 128 -26.16 -2.39 1.10
C PHE A 128 -26.86 -1.60 2.21
N THR A 129 -26.11 -0.98 3.14
CA THR A 129 -26.72 -0.16 4.20
C THR A 129 -27.37 1.11 3.66
N ARG A 130 -26.78 1.74 2.64
CA ARG A 130 -27.37 2.90 1.97
C ARG A 130 -28.66 2.53 1.23
N ALA A 131 -28.65 1.43 0.48
CA ALA A 131 -29.85 0.94 -0.21
C ALA A 131 -30.98 0.62 0.79
N ARG A 132 -30.66 -0.02 1.92
CA ARG A 132 -31.66 -0.31 2.98
C ARG A 132 -32.22 0.97 3.62
N LYS A 133 -31.38 1.97 3.90
CA LYS A 133 -31.84 3.28 4.43
C LYS A 133 -32.75 4.01 3.45
N LEU A 134 -32.45 3.96 2.16
CA LEU A 134 -33.29 4.50 1.09
C LEU A 134 -34.65 3.80 1.03
N LEU A 135 -34.66 2.46 1.05
CA LEU A 135 -35.88 1.66 1.09
C LEU A 135 -36.76 2.03 2.30
N LEU A 136 -36.17 2.12 3.49
CA LEU A 136 -36.90 2.53 4.70
C LEU A 136 -37.47 3.95 4.58
N TRP A 137 -36.73 4.89 3.98
CA TRP A 137 -37.22 6.24 3.71
C TRP A 137 -38.39 6.26 2.73
N VAL A 138 -38.32 5.46 1.66
CA VAL A 138 -39.43 5.34 0.69
C VAL A 138 -40.68 4.79 1.37
N PHE A 139 -40.56 3.72 2.18
CA PHE A 139 -41.69 3.18 2.94
C PHE A 139 -42.25 4.17 3.96
N PHE A 140 -41.41 4.97 4.61
CA PHE A 140 -41.85 6.01 5.54
C PHE A 140 -42.66 7.11 4.83
N ILE A 141 -42.19 7.59 3.68
CA ILE A 141 -42.94 8.57 2.85
C ILE A 141 -44.26 7.96 2.36
N LEU A 142 -44.25 6.71 1.88
CA LEU A 142 -45.47 6.04 1.43
C LEU A 142 -46.49 5.90 2.57
N GLY A 143 -46.02 5.56 3.77
CA GLY A 143 -46.86 5.50 4.97
C GLY A 143 -47.51 6.84 5.33
N ILE A 144 -46.75 7.94 5.26
CA ILE A 144 -47.28 9.29 5.47
C ILE A 144 -48.33 9.66 4.41
N VAL A 145 -48.06 9.36 3.14
CA VAL A 145 -48.98 9.67 2.03
C VAL A 145 -50.28 8.86 2.14
N LEU A 146 -50.22 7.61 2.61
CA LEU A 146 -51.41 6.75 2.79
C LEU A 146 -52.22 7.09 4.05
N LEU A 147 -51.60 7.64 5.10
CA LEU A 147 -52.27 8.03 6.35
C LEU A 147 -52.75 9.49 6.37
N GLY A 148 -52.14 10.37 5.58
CA GLY A 148 -52.49 11.79 5.46
C GLY A 148 -53.96 12.08 5.10
N PRO A 149 -54.61 11.35 4.18
CA PRO A 149 -55.99 11.67 3.79
C PRO A 149 -57.06 11.22 4.80
N PHE A 150 -56.72 10.46 5.85
CA PHE A 150 -57.68 10.05 6.88
C PHE A 150 -57.85 11.08 8.01
N ILE A 151 -56.90 12.00 8.19
CA ILE A 151 -56.94 12.99 9.30
C ILE A 151 -57.68 14.28 8.89
N GLY A 152 -57.88 14.53 7.60
CA GLY A 152 -58.54 15.74 7.08
C GLY A 152 -60.06 15.68 6.87
N LYS A 153 -60.74 14.57 7.19
CA LYS A 153 -62.19 14.40 6.97
C LYS A 153 -63.08 14.57 8.22
N HIS A 154 -62.51 15.02 9.34
CA HIS A 154 -63.23 15.22 10.61
C HIS A 154 -63.11 16.64 11.20
N SER A 155 -63.05 17.67 10.35
CA SER A 155 -63.24 19.07 10.78
C SER A 155 -64.34 19.75 9.98
#